data_AF-A0A4R4RS61-F1
#
_entry.id   AF-A0A4R4RS61-F1
#
_cell.length_a   1.000
_cell.length_b   1.000
_cell.length_c   1.000
_cell.angle_alpha   90.00
_cell.angle_beta   90.00
_cell.angle_gamma   90.00
#
_symmetry.space_group_name_H-M   'P 1'
#
loop_
_entity.id
_entity.type
_entity.pdbx_description
1 polymer ?
#
loop_
_entity_poly.entity_id
_entity_poly.type
_entity_poly.pdbx_seq_one_letter_code
_entity_poly.pdbx_strand_id
1 'polypeptide(L)'
;MATTEPLTLTVADRILDTAGSSDRTEESDTIEDVACLLDALEAPRAVIARVDSTRALDGMQDAEWDDLTASWTYHPDDGLSLIVTVAE
;
A
#
# COMPACT_ATOMS: atom_id res chain seq x y z
N MET A 1 35.09 -20.88 3.39
CA MET A 1 33.74 -21.03 3.98
C MET A 1 33.19 -19.64 4.19
N ALA A 2 32.39 -19.16 3.25
CA ALA A 2 31.61 -17.94 3.39
C ALA A 2 30.22 -18.33 2.88
N THR A 3 29.27 -18.45 3.81
CA THR A 3 27.86 -18.65 3.45
C THR A 3 27.33 -17.27 3.12
N THR A 4 27.13 -17.00 1.83
CA THR A 4 26.33 -15.85 1.41
C THR A 4 24.88 -16.24 1.65
N GLU A 5 24.37 -15.87 2.81
CA GLU A 5 22.93 -15.92 3.07
C GLU A 5 22.28 -14.87 2.14
N PRO A 6 21.29 -15.24 1.29
CA PRO A 6 20.52 -14.23 0.59
C PRO A 6 19.76 -13.42 1.63
N LEU A 7 19.97 -12.12 1.65
CA LEU A 7 19.12 -11.20 2.39
C LEU A 7 17.73 -11.28 1.76
N THR A 8 16.83 -12.07 2.34
CA THR A 8 15.41 -12.01 1.99
C THR A 8 14.88 -10.69 2.52
N LEU A 9 14.85 -9.68 1.66
CA LEU A 9 14.20 -8.42 1.95
C LEU A 9 12.69 -8.65 1.78
N THR A 10 12.01 -9.00 2.88
CA THR A 10 10.55 -9.04 2.91
C THR A 10 10.01 -7.61 2.95
N VAL A 11 9.82 -6.99 1.77
CA VAL A 11 8.93 -5.84 1.59
C VAL A 11 7.60 -6.41 1.09
N ALA A 12 6.78 -7.00 1.96
CA ALA A 12 5.50 -7.59 1.52
C ALA A 12 4.44 -7.81 2.61
N ASP A 13 4.56 -7.22 3.81
CA ASP A 13 3.44 -7.21 4.76
C ASP A 13 3.43 -5.88 5.54
N ARG A 14 3.23 -4.80 4.80
CA ARG A 14 2.81 -3.52 5.37
C ARG A 14 1.42 -3.28 4.85
N ILE A 15 0.43 -3.77 5.59
CA ILE A 15 -0.93 -3.27 5.47
C ILE A 15 -0.85 -1.81 5.89
N LEU A 16 -1.01 -0.91 4.92
CA LEU A 16 -1.01 0.52 5.17
C LEU A 16 -2.43 0.90 5.54
N ASP A 17 -2.63 1.38 6.76
CA ASP A 17 -3.93 1.71 7.32
C ASP A 17 -3.96 3.18 7.73
N THR A 18 -4.78 3.96 7.03
CA THR A 18 -4.89 5.42 7.24
C THR A 18 -5.94 5.78 8.30
N ALA A 19 -6.57 4.80 8.96
CA ALA A 19 -7.51 5.07 10.04
C ALA A 19 -6.79 5.72 11.24
N GLY A 20 -7.21 6.93 11.61
CA GLY A 20 -6.76 7.55 12.85
C GLY A 20 -7.33 6.81 14.07
N SER A 21 -6.53 5.95 14.70
CA SER A 21 -6.95 5.22 15.90
C SER A 21 -6.75 6.06 17.16
N SER A 22 -7.77 6.15 18.00
CA SER A 22 -7.72 6.84 19.29
C SER A 22 -7.16 5.94 20.39
N ASP A 23 -5.97 5.36 20.21
CA ASP A 23 -5.20 4.78 21.31
C ASP A 23 -3.71 5.05 21.12
N ARG A 24 -3.10 5.64 22.14
CA ARG A 24 -1.74 6.20 22.10
C ARG A 24 -0.70 5.08 22.03
N THR A 25 -0.24 4.72 20.83
CA THR A 25 1.17 4.45 20.43
C THR A 25 1.35 3.85 19.02
N GLU A 26 0.29 3.67 18.23
CA GLU A 26 0.44 3.21 16.84
C GLU A 26 0.37 4.45 15.91
N GLU A 27 1.49 4.78 15.27
CA GLU A 27 1.55 5.81 14.22
C GLU A 27 0.75 5.28 13.03
N SER A 28 -0.51 5.70 12.88
CA SER A 28 -1.28 5.43 11.66
C SER A 28 -0.53 6.05 10.48
N ASP A 29 -0.31 5.26 9.43
CA ASP A 29 0.30 5.75 8.21
C ASP A 29 -0.61 6.84 7.63
N THR A 30 -0.05 7.98 7.28
CA THR A 30 -0.81 9.09 6.73
C THR A 30 -1.06 8.88 5.24
N ILE A 31 -1.98 9.65 4.65
CA ILE A 31 -2.14 9.67 3.19
C ILE A 31 -0.85 10.15 2.48
N GLU A 32 0.00 10.91 3.18
CA GLU A 32 1.31 11.33 2.70
C GLU A 32 2.29 10.15 2.65
N ASP A 33 2.21 9.20 3.61
CA ASP A 33 3.01 7.97 3.60
C ASP A 33 2.58 7.04 2.46
N VAL A 34 1.27 6.93 2.19
CA VAL A 34 0.74 6.21 1.01
C VAL A 34 1.30 6.80 -0.28
N ALA A 35 1.26 8.13 -0.41
CA ALA A 35 1.74 8.82 -1.60
C ALA A 35 3.26 8.62 -1.77
N CYS A 36 4.02 8.69 -0.68
CA CYS A 36 5.46 8.45 -0.66
C CYS A 36 5.79 7.00 -1.09
N LEU A 37 5.06 6.01 -0.55
CA LEU A 37 5.21 4.61 -0.92
C LEU A 37 4.94 4.38 -2.41
N LEU A 38 3.82 4.89 -2.94
CA LEU A 38 3.46 4.72 -4.35
C LEU A 38 4.43 5.42 -5.29
N ASP A 39 4.98 6.59 -4.91
CA ASP A 39 6.03 7.27 -5.67
C ASP A 39 7.34 6.49 -5.66
N ALA A 40 7.76 5.97 -4.50
CA ALA A 40 8.97 5.16 -4.37
C ALA A 40 8.88 3.81 -5.11
N LEU A 41 7.67 3.26 -5.27
CA LEU A 41 7.38 2.07 -6.07
C LEU A 41 7.11 2.39 -7.55
N GLU A 42 7.35 3.63 -7.97
CA GLU A 42 7.20 4.10 -9.35
C GLU A 42 5.81 3.84 -9.94
N ALA A 43 4.77 3.83 -9.09
CA ALA A 43 3.42 3.54 -9.51
C ALA A 43 2.95 4.51 -10.60
N PRO A 44 2.34 4.03 -11.71
CA PRO A 44 1.87 4.90 -12.76
C PRO A 44 0.91 5.96 -12.22
N ARG A 45 0.97 7.17 -12.76
CA ARG A 45 0.08 8.28 -12.34
C ARG A 45 -1.42 7.91 -12.42
N ALA A 46 -1.77 6.97 -13.30
CA ALA A 46 -3.13 6.42 -13.40
C ALA A 46 -3.52 5.54 -12.19
N VAL A 47 -2.57 4.79 -11.61
CA VAL A 47 -2.78 4.01 -10.38
C VAL A 47 -2.95 4.96 -9.20
N ILE A 48 -2.05 5.94 -9.05
CA ILE A 48 -2.13 6.96 -7.98
C ILE A 48 -3.47 7.70 -8.04
N ALA A 49 -3.88 8.15 -9.23
CA ALA A 49 -5.16 8.83 -9.42
C ALA A 49 -6.36 7.92 -9.13
N ARG A 50 -6.25 6.60 -9.36
CA ARG A 50 -7.31 5.65 -9.04
C ARG A 50 -7.42 5.44 -7.54
N VAL A 51 -6.29 5.28 -6.83
CA VAL A 51 -6.26 5.20 -5.37
C VAL A 51 -6.91 6.45 -4.75
N ASP A 52 -6.49 7.65 -5.18
CA ASP A 52 -7.01 8.95 -4.71
C ASP A 52 -8.52 9.14 -4.95
N SER A 53 -9.05 8.56 -6.03
CA SER A 53 -10.47 8.68 -6.40
C SER A 53 -11.35 7.51 -5.96
N THR A 54 -10.79 6.49 -5.29
CA THR A 54 -11.54 5.32 -4.85
C THR A 54 -12.49 5.68 -3.72
N ARG A 55 -13.77 5.32 -3.87
CA ARG A 55 -14.80 5.53 -2.86
C ARG A 55 -15.24 4.19 -2.29
N ALA A 56 -15.91 4.24 -1.13
CA ALA A 56 -16.41 3.04 -0.47
C ALA A 56 -17.37 2.20 -1.33
N LEU A 57 -18.09 2.83 -2.27
CA LEU A 57 -19.01 2.14 -3.18
C LEU A 57 -18.30 1.42 -4.33
N ASP A 58 -17.05 1.75 -4.62
CA ASP A 58 -16.29 1.15 -5.71
C ASP A 58 -15.79 -0.27 -5.33
N GLY A 59 -15.71 -0.56 -4.03
CA GLY A 59 -15.37 -1.88 -3.51
C GLY A 59 -13.86 -2.16 -3.56
N MET A 60 -13.50 -3.43 -3.76
CA MET A 60 -12.11 -3.83 -3.93
C MET A 60 -11.62 -3.43 -5.32
N GLN A 61 -10.52 -2.69 -5.33
CA GLN A 61 -9.81 -2.27 -6.52
C GLN A 61 -8.46 -3.00 -6.63
N ASP A 62 -7.96 -3.09 -7.85
CA ASP A 62 -6.66 -3.66 -8.17
C ASP A 62 -5.95 -2.89 -9.29
N ALA A 63 -4.63 -3.02 -9.31
CA ALA A 63 -3.76 -2.56 -10.38
C ALA A 63 -2.45 -3.37 -10.41
N GLU A 64 -1.87 -3.47 -11.60
CA GLU A 64 -0.58 -4.10 -11.83
C GLU A 64 0.32 -3.11 -12.57
N TRP A 65 1.59 -3.05 -12.19
CA TRP A 65 2.64 -2.33 -12.91
C TRP A 65 3.99 -2.97 -12.62
N ASP A 66 4.87 -2.99 -13.63
CA ASP A 66 6.15 -3.68 -13.56
C ASP A 66 5.99 -5.11 -13.01
N ASP A 67 6.73 -5.47 -11.96
CA ASP A 67 6.64 -6.75 -11.26
C ASP A 67 5.81 -6.65 -9.96
N LEU A 68 4.86 -5.71 -9.88
CA LEU A 68 4.06 -5.44 -8.69
C LEU A 68 2.56 -5.58 -8.97
N THR A 69 1.85 -6.10 -7.97
CA THR A 69 0.38 -6.11 -7.90
C THR A 69 -0.04 -5.35 -6.66
N ALA A 70 -1.02 -4.46 -6.80
CA ALA A 70 -1.65 -3.80 -5.67
C ALA A 70 -3.15 -4.07 -5.62
N SER A 71 -3.69 -4.19 -4.42
CA SER A 71 -5.12 -4.23 -4.15
C SER A 71 -5.47 -3.31 -3.00
N TRP A 72 -6.58 -2.59 -3.12
CA TRP A 72 -7.02 -1.67 -2.08
C TRP A 72 -8.54 -1.55 -1.97
N THR A 73 -8.97 -1.10 -0.80
CA THR A 73 -10.33 -0.66 -0.49
C THR A 73 -10.27 0.67 0.25
N TYR A 74 -11.37 1.41 0.23
CA TYR A 74 -11.53 2.62 1.03
C TYR A 74 -12.84 2.56 1.82
N HIS A 75 -12.81 3.00 3.07
CA HIS A 75 -14.00 3.23 3.87
C HIS A 75 -13.87 4.58 4.61
N PRO A 76 -14.92 5.41 4.71
CA PRO A 76 -14.81 6.72 5.36
C PRO A 76 -14.45 6.65 6.85
N ASP A 77 -14.76 5.54 7.52
CA ASP A 77 -14.44 5.36 8.94
C ASP A 77 -13.04 4.75 9.15
N ASP A 78 -12.55 3.94 8.21
CA ASP A 78 -11.30 3.17 8.34
C ASP A 78 -10.18 3.67 7.40
N GLY A 79 -10.45 4.65 6.54
CA GLY A 79 -9.49 5.13 5.55
C GLY A 79 -9.22 4.14 4.41
N LEU A 80 -8.04 4.26 3.81
CA LEU A 80 -7.55 3.39 2.75
C LEU A 80 -6.83 2.18 3.38
N SER A 81 -7.16 1.00 2.89
CA SER A 81 -6.40 -0.23 3.12
C SER A 81 -5.73 -0.63 1.81
N LEU A 82 -4.40 -0.62 1.76
CA LEU A 82 -3.60 -0.93 0.56
C LEU A 82 -2.65 -2.09 0.83
N ILE A 83 -2.62 -3.05 -0.09
CA ILE A 83 -1.67 -4.17 -0.13
C ILE A 83 -0.91 -4.10 -1.44
N VAL A 84 0.42 -4.25 -1.37
CA VAL A 84 1.29 -4.37 -2.55
C VAL A 84 2.15 -5.62 -2.40
N THR A 85 2.21 -6.43 -3.46
CA THR A 85 3.01 -7.66 -3.54
C THR A 85 3.82 -7.69 -4.83
N VAL A 86 4.87 -8.51 -4.85
CA VAL A 86 5.56 -8.86 -6.09
C VAL A 86 4.66 -9.80 -6.91
N ALA A 87 4.54 -9.57 -8.21
CA ALA A 87 3.84 -10.45 -9.14
C ALA A 87 4.62 -11.77 -9.30
N GLU A 88 3.91 -12.92 -9.22
CA GLU A 88 4.52 -14.26 -9.32
C GLU A 88 4.76 -14.73 -10.77
#